data_AF-A0A8T5CAM3-F1
#
_entry.id   AF-A0A8T5CAM3-F1
#
_cell.length_a   1.000
_cell.length_b   1.000
_cell.length_c   1.000
_cell.angle_alpha   90.00
_cell.angle_beta   90.00
_cell.angle_gamma   90.00
#
_symmetry.space_group_name_H-M   'P 1'
#
loop_
_entity.id
_entity.type
_entity.pdbx_description
1 polymer ?
#
loop_
_entity_poly.entity_id
_entity_poly.type
_entity_poly.pdbx_seq_one_letter_code
_entity_poly.pdbx_strand_id
1 'polypeptide(L)' 'MVEKRTCDYSGEEIEPGTGTMYVKTDGTVLHFKDSKAEKNYFLGREARDLEWTEAGRRASGKAEDN' A
#
# COMPACT_ATOMS: atom_id res chain seq x y z
N MET A 1 -21.75 9.90 -2.88
CA MET A 1 -20.37 10.42 -2.67
C MET A 1 -19.42 9.25 -2.88
N VAL A 2 -18.31 9.45 -3.56
CA VAL A 2 -17.37 8.36 -3.89
C VAL A 2 -16.45 8.12 -2.70
N GLU A 3 -16.27 6.87 -2.31
CA GLU A 3 -15.40 6.50 -1.19
C GLU A 3 -13.95 6.49 -1.63
N LYS A 4 -13.09 7.22 -0.89
CA LYS A 4 -11.64 7.20 -1.05
C LYS A 4 -11.06 6.15 -0.10
N ARG A 5 -10.15 5.32 -0.61
CA ARG A 5 -9.44 4.30 0.17
C ARG A 5 -7.94 4.48 0.01
N THR A 6 -7.18 4.05 1.01
CA THR A 6 -5.71 4.06 0.97
C THR A 6 -5.21 2.65 0.72
N CYS A 7 -4.14 2.53 -0.06
CA CYS A 7 -3.43 1.28 -0.30
C CYS A 7 -2.71 0.85 0.97
N ASP A 8 -3.05 -0.33 1.50
CA ASP A 8 -2.48 -0.87 2.73
C ASP A 8 -0.98 -1.23 2.62
N TYR A 9 -0.43 -1.24 1.41
CA TYR A 9 0.99 -1.52 1.15
C TYR A 9 1.80 -0.25 0.85
N SER A 10 1.37 0.56 -0.12
CA SER A 10 2.15 1.72 -0.56
C SER A 10 1.88 3.00 0.24
N GLY A 11 0.72 3.09 0.90
CA GLY A 11 0.25 4.29 1.61
C GLY A 11 -0.40 5.35 0.70
N GLU A 12 -0.52 5.11 -0.60
CA GLU A 12 -1.12 6.06 -1.55
C GLU A 12 -2.64 5.88 -1.68
N GLU A 13 -3.35 6.92 -2.12
CA GLU A 13 -4.80 6.87 -2.40
C GLU A 13 -5.09 5.91 -3.57
N ILE A 14 -6.15 5.11 -3.44
CA ILE A 14 -6.67 4.22 -4.48
C ILE A 14 -7.72 5.01 -5.27
N GLU A 15 -7.49 5.14 -6.58
CA GLU A 15 -8.46 5.76 -7.49
C GLU A 15 -9.78 4.96 -7.46
N PRO A 16 -10.93 5.61 -7.26
CA PRO A 16 -12.21 4.91 -7.23
C PRO A 16 -12.49 4.08 -8.48
N GLY A 17 -13.00 2.86 -8.29
CA GLY A 17 -13.22 1.90 -9.37
C GLY A 17 -11.96 1.17 -9.84
N THR A 18 -10.83 1.37 -9.15
CA THR A 18 -9.56 0.66 -9.39
C THR A 18 -9.09 -0.11 -8.14
N GLY A 19 -7.93 -0.76 -8.25
CA GLY A 19 -7.34 -1.53 -7.17
C GLY A 19 -7.93 -2.92 -6.99
N THR A 20 -7.51 -3.60 -5.94
CA THR A 20 -7.95 -4.96 -5.61
C THR A 20 -8.05 -5.14 -4.11
N MET A 21 -9.11 -5.80 -3.67
CA MET A 21 -9.30 -6.22 -2.28
C MET A 21 -8.84 -7.66 -2.11
N TYR A 22 -7.86 -7.88 -1.26
CA TYR A 22 -7.35 -9.19 -0.89
C TYR A 22 -7.79 -9.55 0.53
N VAL A 23 -8.49 -10.66 0.67
CA VAL A 23 -8.97 -11.17 1.96
C VAL A 23 -8.09 -12.35 2.37
N LYS A 24 -7.39 -12.23 3.49
CA LYS A 24 -6.57 -13.30 4.08
C LYS A 24 -7.47 -14.35 4.73
N THR A 25 -6.91 -15.54 4.94
CA THR A 25 -7.61 -16.66 5.61
C THR A 25 -8.02 -16.36 7.05
N ASP A 26 -7.33 -15.44 7.73
CA ASP A 26 -7.65 -14.94 9.07
C ASP A 26 -8.73 -13.84 9.08
N GLY A 27 -9.26 -13.47 7.91
CA GLY A 27 -10.28 -12.42 7.76
C GLY A 27 -9.71 -11.00 7.61
N THR A 28 -8.39 -10.81 7.69
CA THR A 28 -7.77 -9.50 7.43
C THR A 28 -8.01 -9.09 5.98
N VAL A 29 -8.47 -7.85 5.78
CA VAL A 29 -8.70 -7.27 4.45
C VAL A 29 -7.56 -6.31 4.14
N LEU A 30 -6.93 -6.49 2.97
CA LEU A 30 -5.92 -5.59 2.41
C LEU A 30 -6.42 -5.02 1.09
N HIS A 31 -6.15 -3.75 0.84
CA HIS A 31 -6.45 -3.04 -0.38
C HIS A 31 -5.15 -2.65 -1.08
N PHE A 32 -5.03 -3.04 -2.34
CA PHE A 32 -3.91 -2.69 -3.20
C PHE A 32 -4.36 -1.72 -4.28
N LYS A 33 -3.58 -0.65 -4.51
CA LYS A 33 -3.84 0.27 -5.63
C LYS A 33 -3.58 -0.35 -7.00
N ASP A 34 -2.62 -1.26 -7.10
CA ASP A 34 -2.17 -1.86 -8.36
C ASP A 34 -1.44 -3.20 -8.14
N SER A 35 -1.13 -3.90 -9.24
CA SER A 35 -0.39 -5.17 -9.19
C SER A 35 1.06 -5.03 -8.72
N LYS A 36 1.66 -3.82 -8.70
CA LYS A 36 3.02 -3.64 -8.19
C LYS A 36 3.00 -3.79 -6.67
N ALA A 37 2.05 -3.14 -5.99
CA ALA A 37 1.86 -3.25 -4.55
C ALA A 37 1.55 -4.70 -4.15
N GLU A 38 0.57 -5.31 -4.81
CA GLU A 38 0.15 -6.69 -4.57
C GLU A 38 1.31 -7.69 -4.72
N LYS A 39 2.06 -7.62 -5.83
CA LYS A 39 3.19 -8.54 -6.06
C LYS A 39 4.30 -8.36 -5.04
N ASN A 40 4.61 -7.14 -4.61
CA ASN A 40 5.65 -6.94 -3.59
C ASN A 40 5.22 -7.54 -2.24
N TYR A 41 3.94 -7.40 -1.87
CA TYR A 41 3.38 -8.06 -0.70
C TYR A 41 3.54 -9.58 -0.78
N PHE A 42 3.15 -10.21 -1.90
CA PHE A 42 3.28 -11.66 -2.08
C PHE A 42 4.73 -12.16 -2.24
N LEU A 43 5.66 -11.29 -2.63
CA LEU A 43 7.10 -11.58 -2.62
C LEU A 43 7.70 -11.49 -1.21
N GLY A 44 6.92 -11.15 -0.18
CA GLY A 44 7.39 -11.02 1.20
C GLY A 44 8.29 -9.81 1.44
N ARG A 45 8.24 -8.80 0.56
CA ARG A 45 8.94 -7.54 0.78
C ARG A 45 8.14 -6.70 1.74
N GLU A 46 8.76 -6.23 2.82
CA GLU A 46 8.09 -5.36 3.77
C GLU A 46 8.09 -3.91 3.24
N ALA A 47 6.94 -3.23 3.32
CA ALA A 47 6.81 -1.87 2.80
C ALA A 47 7.85 -0.91 3.41
N ARG A 48 8.11 -1.02 4.72
CA ARG A 48 9.10 -0.20 5.45
C ARG A 48 10.54 -0.30 4.92
N ASP A 49 10.87 -1.35 4.18
CA ASP A 49 12.21 -1.54 3.60
C ASP A 49 12.32 -0.98 2.17
N LEU A 50 11.21 -0.50 1.60
CA LEU A 50 11.14 0.01 0.23
C LEU A 50 10.97 1.53 0.22
N GLU A 51 11.99 2.25 -0.25
CA GLU A 51 12.02 3.73 -0.27
C GLU A 51 10.82 4.39 -0.99
N TRP A 52 10.19 3.70 -1.94
CA TRP A 52 9.07 4.25 -2.70
C TRP A 52 7.73 4.19 -1.96
N THR A 53 7.63 3.42 -0.87
CA THR A 53 6.41 3.38 -0.06
C THR A 53 6.44 4.50 0.98
N GLU A 54 5.26 4.93 1.42
CA GLU A 54 5.14 5.91 2.49
C GLU A 54 5.81 5.40 3.80
N ALA A 55 5.67 4.12 4.11
CA ALA A 55 6.34 3.48 5.25
C ALA A 55 7.87 3.51 5.13
N GLY A 56 8.41 3.27 3.94
CA GLY A 56 9.86 3.31 3.69
C GLY A 56 10.44 4.73 3.73
N ARG A 57 9.70 5.73 3.28
CA ARG A 57 10.09 7.15 3.45
C ARG A 57 10.15 7.53 4.94
N ARG A 58 9.14 7.11 5.72
CA ARG A 58 9.12 7.31 7.18
C ARG A 58 10.27 6.60 7.89
N ALA A 59 10.57 5.35 7.51
CA ALA A 59 11.62 4.56 8.13
C ALA A 59 13.03 5.07 7.82
N SER A 60 13.26 5.58 6.60
CA SER A 60 14.56 6.11 6.16
C SER A 60 14.89 7.51 6.68
N GLY A 61 14.01 8.13 7.49
CA GLY A 61 14.23 9.47 8.04
C GLY A 61 14.21 10.59 7.00
N LYS A 62 13.88 10.29 5.73
CA LYS A 62 13.57 11.28 4.70
C LYS A 62 12.13 11.73 4.93
N ALA A 63 11.92 12.55 5.97
CA ALA A 63 10.69 13.31 6.09
C ALA A 63 10.53 14.14 4.82
N GLU A 64 9.37 14.04 4.17
CA GLU A 64 9.01 14.88 3.03
C GLU A 64 8.90 16.34 3.52
N ASP A 65 10.00 17.08 3.41
CA ASP A 65 9.98 18.53 3.34
C ASP A 65 9.45 18.92 1.95
N ASN A 66 8.33 19.66 1.96
CA ASN A 66 7.64 20.37 0.87
C ASN A 66 6.42 19.67 0.24
#